data_AF-A0A7W5BIK7-F1
#
_entry.id   AF-A0A7W5BIK7-F1
#
_cell.length_a   1.000
_cell.length_b   1.000
_cell.length_c   1.000
_cell.angle_alpha   90.00
_cell.angle_beta   90.00
_cell.angle_gamma   90.00
#
_symmetry.space_group_name_H-M   'P 1'
#
loop_
_entity.id
_entity.type
_entity.pdbx_description
1 polymer ?
#
loop_
_entity_poly.entity_id
_entity_poly.type
_entity_poly.pdbx_seq_one_letter_code
_entity_poly.pdbx_strand_id
1 'polypeptide(L)'
;MNNIEPDWISVQAAPHRSDTLNLNWTIIAQVVASVLETPLIGTMGLAPIIDFSTAAGRLFGSLAQTIIIGMRNNGPLLQSPIAMLNLTQALADLVVRLIPHRLSHLLDKKIHLTAPRYVRRAIEFMHANIAQPGRFAATYRAAYGENPSDTRRRSGG
;
A
#
# COMPACT_ATOMS: atom_id res chain seq x y z
N MET A 1 20.27 19.97 -14.54
CA MET A 1 19.92 18.70 -15.20
C MET A 1 20.70 17.62 -14.48
N ASN A 2 20.05 16.90 -13.56
CA ASN A 2 20.74 16.08 -12.57
C ASN A 2 21.19 14.76 -13.18
N ASN A 3 22.47 14.72 -13.49
CA ASN A 3 23.23 13.56 -13.93
C ASN A 3 23.38 12.61 -12.72
N ILE A 4 22.63 11.51 -12.70
CA ILE A 4 22.87 10.42 -11.74
C ILE A 4 23.95 9.54 -12.37
N GLU A 5 25.16 9.62 -11.83
CA GLU A 5 26.29 8.78 -12.20
C GLU A 5 25.96 7.32 -11.83
N PRO A 6 26.05 6.36 -12.77
CA PRO A 6 25.82 4.96 -12.46
C PRO A 6 26.97 4.43 -11.60
N ASP A 7 26.65 3.98 -10.39
CA ASP A 7 27.55 3.19 -9.55
C ASP A 7 27.96 1.94 -10.37
N TRP A 8 29.24 1.86 -10.71
CA TRP A 8 29.75 0.82 -11.61
C TRP A 8 29.72 -0.52 -10.85
N ILE A 9 28.79 -1.40 -11.21
CA ILE A 9 28.78 -2.77 -10.71
C ILE A 9 29.77 -3.57 -11.56
N SER A 10 30.97 -3.84 -11.05
CA SER A 10 31.91 -4.71 -11.76
C SER A 10 31.43 -6.16 -11.67
N VAL A 11 30.92 -6.69 -12.78
CA VAL A 11 30.56 -8.10 -12.90
C VAL A 11 31.63 -8.78 -13.77
N GLN A 12 32.43 -9.67 -13.17
CA GLN A 12 33.54 -10.37 -13.83
C GLN A 12 33.04 -11.25 -14.99
N ALA A 13 33.43 -10.91 -16.22
CA ALA A 13 33.85 -11.76 -17.35
C ALA A 13 33.03 -13.02 -17.76
N ALA A 14 31.74 -13.11 -17.46
CA ALA A 14 30.81 -13.97 -18.21
C ALA A 14 29.79 -13.10 -18.98
N PRO A 15 29.15 -13.59 -20.06
CA PRO A 15 28.05 -12.86 -20.67
C PRO A 15 26.87 -12.80 -19.69
N HIS A 16 26.79 -11.72 -18.92
CA HIS A 16 25.69 -11.47 -18.01
C HIS A 16 24.60 -10.72 -18.76
N ARG A 17 23.42 -11.35 -18.89
CA ARG A 17 22.22 -10.67 -19.40
C ARG A 17 21.49 -10.05 -18.21
N SER A 18 21.65 -8.75 -18.03
CA SER A 18 20.86 -7.97 -17.09
C SER A 18 19.56 -7.52 -17.75
N ASP A 19 18.42 -7.89 -17.18
CA ASP A 19 17.11 -7.35 -17.57
C ASP A 19 16.75 -6.22 -16.58
N THR A 20 16.58 -4.99 -17.06
CA THR A 20 16.32 -3.81 -16.21
C THR A 20 14.84 -3.45 -16.23
N LEU A 21 14.20 -3.40 -15.06
CA LEU A 21 12.82 -2.93 -14.89
C LEU A 21 12.79 -1.53 -14.30
N ASN A 22 12.37 -0.54 -15.08
CA ASN A 22 12.26 0.84 -14.62
C ASN A 22 10.84 1.11 -14.11
N LEU A 23 10.73 1.46 -12.84
CA LEU A 23 9.47 1.89 -12.22
C LEU A 23 9.37 3.41 -12.28
N ASN A 24 8.19 3.91 -12.69
CA ASN A 24 7.94 5.34 -12.69
C ASN A 24 7.77 5.84 -11.24
N TRP A 25 8.61 6.80 -10.84
CA TRP A 25 8.57 7.44 -9.52
C TRP A 25 7.20 8.01 -9.16
N THR A 26 6.42 8.49 -10.14
CA THR A 26 5.08 9.05 -9.88
C THR A 26 4.11 7.98 -9.36
N ILE A 27 4.20 6.74 -9.86
CA ILE A 27 3.37 5.61 -9.39
C ILE A 27 3.74 5.27 -7.95
N ILE A 28 5.05 5.26 -7.66
CA ILE A 28 5.55 5.00 -6.32
C ILE A 28 5.05 6.08 -5.34
N ALA A 29 5.18 7.37 -5.68
CA ALA A 29 4.72 8.46 -4.84
C ALA A 29 3.20 8.41 -4.58
N GLN A 30 2.42 8.02 -5.60
CA GLN A 30 0.96 7.86 -5.48
C GLN A 30 0.58 6.69 -4.57
N VAL A 31 1.25 5.55 -4.70
CA VAL A 31 1.06 4.38 -3.81
C VAL A 31 1.45 4.72 -2.38
N VAL A 32 2.55 5.44 -2.16
CA VAL A 32 2.91 5.83 -0.80
C VAL A 32 1.88 6.80 -0.22
N ALA A 33 1.40 7.77 -1.00
CA ALA A 33 0.37 8.70 -0.56
C ALA A 33 -0.94 7.97 -0.19
N SER A 34 -1.32 6.93 -0.94
CA SER A 34 -2.51 6.13 -0.61
C SER A 34 -2.29 5.23 0.61
N VAL A 35 -1.14 4.54 0.68
CA VAL A 35 -0.81 3.62 1.76
C VAL A 35 -0.56 4.34 3.08
N LEU A 36 0.01 5.54 3.06
CA LEU A 36 0.34 6.31 4.27
C LEU A 36 -0.67 7.42 4.59
N GLU A 37 -1.64 7.68 3.71
CA GLU A 37 -2.60 8.80 3.84
C GLU A 37 -1.94 10.18 3.97
N THR A 38 -0.66 10.29 3.59
CA THR A 38 0.11 11.53 3.66
C THR A 38 0.85 11.75 2.35
N PRO A 39 0.77 12.96 1.74
CA PRO A 39 1.51 13.24 0.51
C PRO A 39 3.01 13.12 0.75
N LEU A 40 3.71 12.49 -0.19
CA LEU A 40 5.14 12.28 -0.10
C LEU A 40 5.89 13.60 -0.37
N ILE A 41 6.49 14.20 0.66
CA ILE A 41 7.32 15.40 0.52
C ILE A 41 8.80 14.98 0.65
N GLY A 42 9.53 15.03 -0.47
CA GLY A 42 10.96 14.72 -0.57
C GLY A 42 11.28 13.31 -1.09
N THR A 43 12.57 12.94 -1.12
CA THR A 43 13.06 11.63 -1.58
C THR A 43 12.84 10.55 -0.52
N MET A 44 12.51 9.31 -0.92
CA MET A 44 12.25 8.22 0.05
C MET A 44 13.50 7.63 0.69
N GLY A 45 14.68 7.80 0.08
CA GLY A 45 15.93 7.21 0.57
C GLY A 45 15.81 5.69 0.74
N LEU A 46 15.43 4.98 -0.32
CA LEU A 46 15.36 3.52 -0.32
C LEU A 46 16.75 2.95 -0.03
N ALA A 47 16.89 2.11 0.99
CA ALA A 47 18.12 1.34 1.17
C ALA A 47 18.25 0.36 -0.03
N PRO A 48 19.35 0.37 -0.80
CA PRO A 48 19.39 -0.21 -2.14
C PRO A 48 19.66 -1.73 -2.17
N ILE A 49 19.45 -2.44 -1.06
CA ILE A 49 19.80 -3.86 -0.94
C ILE A 49 18.58 -4.65 -0.48
N ILE A 50 17.97 -5.38 -1.41
CA ILE A 50 16.90 -6.33 -1.12
C ILE A 50 17.53 -7.70 -0.93
N ASP A 51 17.35 -8.29 0.25
CA ASP A 51 17.78 -9.66 0.51
C ASP A 51 16.76 -10.67 -0.04
N PHE A 52 17.09 -11.28 -1.18
CA PHE A 52 16.29 -12.32 -1.83
C PHE A 52 16.25 -13.66 -1.06
N SER A 53 17.05 -13.84 -0.01
CA SER A 53 16.98 -15.00 0.87
C SER A 53 15.76 -14.96 1.81
N THR A 54 15.15 -13.78 1.98
CA THR A 54 13.94 -13.59 2.79
C THR A 54 12.66 -13.93 2.01
N ALA A 55 11.58 -14.29 2.71
CA ALA A 55 10.28 -14.53 2.05
C ALA A 55 9.75 -13.30 1.30
N ALA A 56 9.98 -12.11 1.88
CA ALA A 56 9.67 -10.81 1.29
C ALA A 56 10.48 -10.56 0.00
N GLY A 57 11.80 -10.76 0.04
CA GLY A 57 12.67 -10.61 -1.12
C GLY A 57 12.33 -11.59 -2.24
N ARG A 58 11.99 -12.84 -1.91
CA ARG A 58 11.49 -13.82 -2.90
C ARG A 58 10.21 -13.35 -3.56
N LEU A 59 9.22 -12.88 -2.79
CA LEU A 59 7.96 -12.39 -3.34
C LEU A 59 8.17 -11.22 -4.31
N PHE A 60 9.00 -10.25 -3.90
CA PHE A 60 9.38 -9.13 -4.76
C PHE A 60 10.07 -9.61 -6.05
N GLY A 61 11.05 -10.49 -5.93
CA GLY A 61 11.77 -11.06 -7.07
C GLY A 61 10.86 -11.83 -8.03
N SER A 62 9.94 -12.64 -7.50
CA SER A 62 8.97 -13.39 -8.32
C SER A 62 8.02 -12.49 -9.09
N LEU A 63 7.54 -11.40 -8.49
CA LEU A 63 6.68 -10.45 -9.18
C LEU A 63 7.45 -9.67 -10.26
N ALA A 64 8.66 -9.20 -9.95
CA ALA A 64 9.53 -8.53 -10.91
C ALA A 64 9.87 -9.46 -12.10
N GLN A 65 10.20 -10.72 -11.84
CA GLN A 65 10.47 -11.72 -12.90
C GLN A 65 9.24 -11.97 -13.76
N THR A 66 8.04 -12.04 -13.17
CA THR A 66 6.80 -12.24 -13.94
C THR A 66 6.55 -11.08 -14.91
N ILE A 67 6.82 -9.84 -14.48
CA ILE A 67 6.72 -8.65 -15.35
C ILE A 67 7.77 -8.72 -16.46
N ILE A 68 9.03 -9.01 -16.12
CA ILE A 68 10.14 -9.09 -17.09
C ILE A 68 9.85 -10.18 -18.14
N ILE A 69 9.49 -11.38 -17.72
CA ILE A 69 9.18 -12.51 -18.62
C ILE A 69 7.99 -12.16 -19.51
N GLY A 70 6.92 -11.59 -18.96
CA GLY A 70 5.72 -11.26 -19.71
C GLY A 70 5.88 -10.10 -20.69
N MET A 71 6.89 -9.24 -20.52
CA MET A 71 7.24 -8.17 -21.47
C MET A 71 8.27 -8.61 -22.52
N ARG A 72 9.08 -9.64 -22.24
CA ARG A 72 10.18 -10.06 -23.10
C ARG A 72 9.69 -10.47 -24.49
N ASN A 73 10.49 -10.17 -25.51
CA ASN A 73 10.22 -10.56 -26.90
C ASN A 73 8.84 -10.12 -27.42
N ASN A 74 8.42 -8.90 -27.06
CA ASN A 74 7.09 -8.37 -27.38
C ASN A 74 5.95 -9.23 -26.76
N GLY A 75 6.14 -9.65 -25.51
CA GLY A 75 5.28 -10.61 -24.83
C GLY A 75 3.88 -10.08 -24.50
N PRO A 76 3.01 -10.96 -23.98
CA PRO A 76 1.58 -10.67 -23.80
C PRO A 76 1.29 -9.50 -22.85
N LEU A 77 2.20 -9.16 -21.92
CA LEU A 77 2.00 -8.00 -21.06
C LEU A 77 2.08 -6.68 -21.82
N LEU A 78 2.82 -6.60 -22.93
CA LEU A 78 2.84 -5.39 -23.77
C LEU A 78 1.51 -5.19 -24.51
N GLN A 79 0.75 -6.27 -24.72
CA GLN A 79 -0.56 -6.22 -25.38
C GLN A 79 -1.70 -5.92 -24.40
N SER A 80 -1.43 -5.92 -23.08
CA SER A 80 -2.42 -5.66 -22.03
C SER A 80 -1.98 -4.53 -21.09
N PRO A 81 -2.27 -3.27 -21.44
CA PRO A 81 -1.92 -2.11 -20.62
C PRO A 81 -2.48 -2.16 -19.19
N ILE A 82 -3.68 -2.74 -19.01
CA ILE A 82 -4.34 -2.85 -17.70
C ILE A 82 -3.59 -3.86 -16.81
N ALA A 83 -3.17 -5.00 -17.38
CA ALA A 83 -2.37 -5.98 -16.63
C ALA A 83 -1.03 -5.37 -16.19
N MET A 84 -0.38 -4.63 -17.09
CA MET A 84 0.87 -3.94 -16.79
C MET A 84 0.71 -2.92 -15.66
N LEU A 85 -0.35 -2.11 -15.68
CA LEU A 85 -0.65 -1.15 -14.62
C LEU A 85 -0.81 -1.84 -13.26
N ASN A 86 -1.65 -2.88 -13.19
CA ASN A 86 -1.91 -3.61 -11.95
C ASN A 86 -0.64 -4.27 -11.39
N LEU A 87 0.17 -4.89 -12.24
CA LEU A 87 1.44 -5.51 -11.82
C LEU A 87 2.46 -4.46 -11.36
N THR A 88 2.53 -3.31 -12.03
CA THR A 88 3.40 -2.19 -11.65
C THR A 88 2.98 -1.60 -10.30
N GLN A 89 1.68 -1.47 -10.06
CA GLN A 89 1.15 -1.03 -8.76
C GLN A 89 1.43 -2.06 -7.66
N ALA A 90 1.19 -3.34 -7.91
CA ALA A 90 1.51 -4.39 -6.95
C ALA A 90 3.01 -4.40 -6.60
N LEU A 91 3.88 -4.18 -7.59
CA LEU A 91 5.33 -4.10 -7.36
C LEU A 91 5.70 -2.86 -6.54
N ALA A 92 5.09 -1.70 -6.82
CA ALA A 92 5.28 -0.49 -6.02
C ALA A 92 4.79 -0.68 -4.57
N ASP A 93 3.66 -1.35 -4.36
CA ASP A 93 3.15 -1.70 -3.03
C ASP A 93 4.14 -2.55 -2.22
N LEU A 94 4.75 -3.55 -2.88
CA LEU A 94 5.78 -4.40 -2.26
C LEU A 94 7.04 -3.60 -1.91
N VAL A 95 7.47 -2.69 -2.79
CA VAL A 95 8.61 -1.79 -2.52
C VAL A 95 8.37 -1.00 -1.23
N VAL A 96 7.20 -0.37 -1.10
CA VAL A 96 6.87 0.44 0.06
C VAL A 96 6.80 -0.41 1.32
N ARG A 97 6.17 -1.59 1.26
CA ARG A 97 5.95 -2.40 2.48
C ARG A 97 7.17 -3.20 2.92
N LEU A 98 8.01 -3.65 1.98
CA LEU A 98 9.08 -4.60 2.27
C LEU A 98 10.46 -3.95 2.35
N ILE A 99 10.68 -2.80 1.70
CA ILE A 99 11.98 -2.13 1.72
C ILE A 99 12.02 -1.14 2.88
N PRO A 100 13.00 -1.24 3.80
CA PRO A 100 13.22 -0.23 4.82
C PRO A 100 13.49 1.13 4.16
N HIS A 101 12.66 2.12 4.48
CA HIS A 101 12.75 3.49 3.98
C HIS A 101 12.37 4.47 5.10
N ARG A 102 12.58 5.78 4.87
CA ARG A 102 12.35 6.81 5.89
C ARG A 102 10.96 6.76 6.52
N LEU A 103 9.95 6.29 5.78
CA LEU A 103 8.54 6.23 6.21
C LEU A 103 8.11 4.85 6.71
N SER A 104 9.00 3.86 6.78
CA SER A 104 8.67 2.52 7.29
C SER A 104 8.11 2.57 8.71
N HIS A 105 8.54 3.52 9.54
CA HIS A 105 7.99 3.73 10.89
C HIS A 105 6.50 4.11 10.92
N LEU A 106 5.96 4.65 9.82
CA LEU A 106 4.52 4.94 9.69
C LEU A 106 3.71 3.71 9.31
N LEU A 107 4.32 2.70 8.69
CA LEU A 107 3.67 1.43 8.37
C LEU A 107 3.35 0.64 9.64
N ASP A 108 4.30 0.55 10.57
CA ASP A 108 4.07 -0.04 11.91
C ASP A 108 3.00 0.73 12.69
N LYS A 109 3.00 2.06 12.56
CA LYS A 109 2.03 2.92 13.24
C LYS A 109 0.58 2.67 12.77
N LYS A 110 0.35 2.34 11.49
CA LYS A 110 -1.00 2.01 10.99
C LYS A 110 -1.54 0.68 11.54
N ILE A 111 -0.68 -0.29 11.85
CA ILE A 111 -1.10 -1.54 12.51
C ILE A 111 -1.45 -1.29 13.99
N HIS A 112 -0.79 -0.30 14.61
CA HIS A 112 -0.93 0.03 16.02
C HIS A 112 -1.90 1.17 16.36
N LEU A 113 -2.77 1.60 15.44
CA LEU A 113 -3.89 2.48 15.80
C LEU A 113 -4.93 1.66 16.59
N THR A 114 -4.61 1.42 17.85
CA THR A 114 -5.56 1.11 18.90
C THR A 114 -6.64 2.18 18.82
N ALA A 115 -7.80 1.82 18.27
CA ALA A 115 -8.89 2.76 18.05
C ALA A 115 -9.14 3.55 19.35
N PRO A 116 -9.25 4.89 19.29
CA PRO A 116 -9.55 5.68 20.48
C PRO A 116 -10.73 5.09 21.23
N ARG A 117 -10.75 5.20 22.57
CA ARG A 117 -11.75 4.52 23.42
C ARG A 117 -13.20 4.72 22.95
N TYR A 118 -13.51 5.90 22.41
CA TYR A 118 -14.82 6.22 21.86
C TYR A 118 -15.14 5.43 20.57
N VAL A 119 -14.18 5.28 19.66
CA VAL A 119 -14.34 4.49 18.42
C VAL A 119 -14.53 3.01 18.75
N ARG A 120 -13.75 2.47 19.70
CA ARG A 120 -13.92 1.07 20.13
C ARG A 120 -15.32 0.83 20.70
N ARG A 121 -15.79 1.71 21.58
CA ARG A 121 -17.16 1.61 22.13
C ARG A 121 -18.23 1.71 21.05
N ALA A 122 -18.04 2.54 20.03
CA ALA A 122 -18.97 2.64 18.91
C ALA A 122 -19.02 1.33 18.11
N ILE A 123 -17.87 0.71 17.82
CA ILE A 123 -17.79 -0.58 17.13
C ILE A 123 -18.44 -1.71 17.95
N GLU A 124 -18.14 -1.80 19.25
CA GLU A 124 -18.76 -2.76 20.16
C GLU A 124 -20.29 -2.59 20.21
N PHE A 125 -20.76 -1.35 20.27
CA PHE A 125 -22.19 -1.03 20.26
C PHE A 125 -22.86 -1.43 18.93
N MET A 126 -22.20 -1.18 17.80
CA MET A 126 -22.69 -1.59 16.48
C MET A 126 -22.79 -3.12 16.38
N HIS A 127 -21.75 -3.86 16.77
CA HIS A 127 -21.76 -5.32 16.73
C HIS A 127 -22.79 -5.94 17.68
N ALA A 128 -22.97 -5.39 18.88
CA ALA A 128 -23.93 -5.90 19.85
C ALA A 128 -25.40 -5.78 19.39
N ASN A 129 -25.70 -4.87 18.46
CA ASN A 129 -27.07 -4.59 18.02
C ASN A 129 -27.31 -4.85 16.53
N ILE A 130 -26.31 -5.34 15.78
CA ILE A 130 -26.40 -5.53 14.32
C ILE A 130 -27.51 -6.50 13.90
N ALA A 131 -27.78 -7.52 14.72
CA ALA A 131 -28.83 -8.51 14.47
C ALA A 131 -30.23 -8.06 14.89
N GLN A 132 -30.35 -6.91 15.59
CA GLN A 132 -31.62 -6.43 16.16
C GLN A 132 -31.76 -4.91 15.98
N PRO A 133 -32.10 -4.43 14.77
CA PRO A 133 -32.17 -2.99 14.47
C PRO A 133 -33.14 -2.20 15.36
N GLY A 134 -34.24 -2.82 15.80
CA GLY A 134 -35.17 -2.19 16.75
C GLY A 134 -34.58 -1.98 18.15
N ARG A 135 -33.73 -2.91 18.60
CA ARG A 135 -33.02 -2.81 19.89
C ARG A 135 -31.91 -1.78 19.85
N PHE A 136 -31.23 -1.64 18.72
CA PHE A 136 -30.30 -0.54 18.47
C PHE A 136 -30.99 0.82 18.68
N ALA A 137 -32.11 1.06 18.01
CA ALA A 137 -32.85 2.32 18.11
C ALA A 137 -33.33 2.61 19.55
N ALA A 138 -33.87 1.60 20.24
CA ALA A 138 -34.30 1.75 21.63
C ALA A 138 -33.12 2.05 22.58
N THR A 139 -32.00 1.34 22.44
CA THR A 139 -30.81 1.54 23.29
C THR A 139 -30.15 2.89 22.99
N TYR A 140 -30.10 3.30 21.73
CA TYR A 140 -29.57 4.60 21.31
C TYR A 140 -30.41 5.76 21.89
N ARG A 141 -31.74 5.67 21.79
CA ARG A 141 -32.64 6.66 22.39
C ARG A 141 -32.51 6.73 23.91
N ALA A 142 -32.34 5.59 24.58
CA ALA A 142 -32.09 5.58 26.02
C ALA A 142 -30.75 6.23 26.39
N ALA A 143 -29.72 6.08 25.56
CA ALA A 143 -28.38 6.63 25.81
C ALA A 143 -28.23 8.11 25.44
N TYR A 144 -28.90 8.58 24.37
CA TYR A 144 -28.68 9.90 23.77
C TYR A 144 -29.94 10.79 23.73
N GLY A 145 -31.10 10.28 24.13
CA GLY A 145 -32.36 11.04 24.16
C GLY A 145 -33.04 11.25 22.81
N GLU A 146 -32.42 10.83 21.70
CA GLU A 146 -32.95 10.97 20.33
C GLU A 146 -32.86 9.65 19.55
N ASN A 147 -33.57 9.50 18.43
CA ASN A 147 -33.41 8.32 17.58
C ASN A 147 -32.21 8.47 16.64
N PRO A 148 -31.55 7.38 16.23
CA PRO A 148 -30.41 7.43 15.30
C PRO A 148 -30.71 8.12 13.96
N SER A 149 -31.96 8.03 13.49
CA SER A 149 -32.42 8.71 12.27
C SER A 149 -32.43 10.23 12.41
N ASP A 150 -32.70 10.73 13.62
CA ASP A 150 -32.77 12.16 13.92
C ASP A 150 -31.36 12.74 13.98
N THR A 151 -30.41 12.00 14.57
CA THR A 151 -28.98 12.33 14.53
C THR A 151 -28.47 12.43 13.10
N ARG A 152 -28.82 11.46 12.24
CA ARG A 152 -28.42 11.47 10.82
C ARG A 152 -29.00 12.66 10.05
N ARG A 153 -30.26 13.02 10.33
CA ARG A 153 -30.92 14.19 9.72
C ARG A 153 -30.28 15.50 10.15
N ARG A 154 -29.79 15.59 11.39
CA ARG A 154 -29.07 16.77 11.90
C ARG A 154 -27.66 16.87 11.35
N SER A 155 -26.92 15.77 11.23
CA SER A 155 -25.52 15.77 10.79
C SER A 155 -25.32 15.83 9.28
N GLY A 156 -26.37 15.53 8.51
CA GLY A 156 -26.34 15.49 7.04
C GLY A 156 -26.96 16.70 6.35
N GLY A 157 -27.19 17.79 7.08
CA GLY A 157 -27.70 19.08 6.58
C GLY A 157 -26.65 20.18 6.66
#